data_AF-A0A419EAK1-F1
#
_entry.id   AF-A0A419EAK1-F1
#
_cell.length_a   1.000
_cell.length_b   1.000
_cell.length_c   1.000
_cell.angle_alpha   90.00
_cell.angle_beta   90.00
_cell.angle_gamma   90.00
#
_symmetry.space_group_name_H-M   'P 1'
#
loop_
_entity.id
_entity.type
_entity.pdbx_description
1 polymer ?
#
loop_
_entity_poly.entity_id
_entity_poly.type
_entity_poly.pdbx_seq_one_letter_code
_entity_poly.pdbx_strand_id
1 'polypeptide(L)'
;MSDLQQAWSSVLTQLQMDMPRASFETWVLGTVALGLENDVLLVSTRNAYARDWLESRLTSTVQRLLVGILNRSVSVKFVVGDEAQEEMETEAEETDEPELNIEPVQWLDYDRIVQPHKQVVVKGYLRRLGMEIGPKAVWLYVGFHQAAWRVQDQHQTSGKPLHSHEVMRFSALSNGAFWRLLKHATIQDQLNGLVQRVDPQDTRRFRRGRDGRPHRAPIRYQVFMTPRLTRADATAVHLRLKVLIEKHNSVSNALQEMLAVEDVMDLLDPQDLKLPHPPTPALAPGASVNTVMDMVRLETGEKFSPEIERHAQELHRRIINCMGDIHIPHYFITETIKRYNLTPAQAWLITVARDMAFINARTGERREVVTFKRGYQEMAELIGSNRYKTVQAWLNQQWVSQQRGGHLSRFLHEIDMPDSKTYADLRVESMPRAFRVLLDEPLDADGSNRVDANGSHMADADGSISWTQMGALADANGSHMVDANGSDLNSFKHP
;
A
#
# COMPACT_ATOMS: atom_id res chain seq x y z
N MET A 1 -35.35 -10.90 -38.23
CA MET A 1 -34.03 -10.72 -37.57
C MET A 1 -33.00 -10.53 -38.67
N SER A 2 -32.18 -9.49 -38.58
CA SER A 2 -31.07 -9.28 -39.52
C SER A 2 -30.10 -10.47 -39.45
N ASP A 3 -29.42 -10.82 -40.55
CA ASP A 3 -28.36 -11.84 -40.59
C ASP A 3 -27.31 -11.61 -39.49
N LEU A 4 -27.12 -10.35 -39.10
CA LEU A 4 -26.25 -9.93 -38.01
C LEU A 4 -26.70 -10.40 -36.63
N GLN A 5 -28.01 -10.31 -36.35
CA GLN A 5 -28.59 -10.74 -35.07
C GLN A 5 -28.53 -12.27 -34.94
N GLN A 6 -28.68 -12.99 -36.05
CA GLN A 6 -28.52 -14.45 -36.09
C GLN A 6 -27.06 -14.87 -35.87
N ALA A 7 -26.11 -14.15 -36.47
CA ALA A 7 -24.69 -14.36 -36.25
C ALA A 7 -24.31 -14.13 -34.78
N TRP A 8 -24.79 -13.04 -34.16
CA TRP A 8 -24.54 -12.76 -32.75
C TRP A 8 -25.17 -13.79 -31.81
N SER A 9 -26.41 -14.23 -32.08
CA SER A 9 -27.07 -15.31 -31.33
C SER A 9 -26.28 -16.63 -31.36
N SER A 10 -25.67 -16.92 -32.50
CA SER A 10 -24.81 -18.10 -32.66
C SER A 10 -23.52 -17.98 -31.84
N VAL A 11 -22.92 -16.78 -31.81
CA VAL A 11 -21.77 -16.47 -30.92
C VAL A 11 -22.15 -16.65 -29.45
N LEU A 12 -23.32 -16.14 -29.03
CA LEU A 12 -23.79 -16.26 -27.65
C LEU A 12 -23.99 -17.71 -27.23
N THR A 13 -24.57 -18.53 -28.11
CA THR A 13 -24.79 -19.97 -27.85
C THR A 13 -23.47 -20.71 -27.68
N GLN A 14 -22.47 -20.41 -28.52
CA GLN A 14 -21.16 -21.01 -28.42
C GLN A 14 -20.42 -20.58 -27.15
N LEU A 15 -20.46 -19.28 -26.81
CA LEU A 15 -19.87 -18.77 -25.57
C LEU A 15 -20.51 -19.37 -24.32
N GLN A 16 -21.82 -19.62 -24.33
CA GLN A 16 -22.53 -20.26 -23.21
C GLN A 16 -22.00 -21.68 -22.91
N MET A 17 -21.56 -22.41 -23.93
CA MET A 17 -20.97 -23.74 -23.78
C MET A 17 -19.50 -23.68 -23.33
N ASP A 18 -18.77 -22.66 -23.78
CA ASP A 18 -17.31 -22.56 -23.61
C ASP A 18 -16.89 -21.84 -22.31
N MET A 19 -17.83 -21.39 -21.46
CA MET A 19 -17.52 -20.66 -20.23
C MET A 19 -18.45 -21.00 -19.05
N PRO A 20 -18.03 -20.76 -17.79
CA PRO A 20 -18.88 -20.95 -16.62
C PRO A 20 -20.16 -20.10 -16.68
N ARG A 21 -21.30 -20.71 -16.31
CA ARG A 21 -22.63 -20.09 -16.34
C ARG A 21 -22.69 -18.71 -15.67
N ALA A 22 -22.11 -18.57 -14.48
CA ALA A 22 -22.09 -17.29 -13.76
C ALA A 22 -21.34 -16.19 -14.52
N SER A 23 -20.26 -16.53 -15.24
CA SER A 23 -19.51 -15.57 -16.06
C SER A 23 -20.30 -15.19 -17.32
N PHE A 24 -20.99 -16.15 -17.95
CA PHE A 24 -21.84 -15.89 -19.11
C PHE A 24 -23.01 -14.96 -18.75
N GLU A 25 -23.73 -15.29 -17.67
CA GLU A 25 -24.86 -14.51 -17.17
C GLU A 25 -24.45 -13.08 -16.78
N THR A 26 -23.27 -12.92 -16.17
CA THR A 26 -22.78 -11.60 -15.73
C THR A 26 -22.30 -10.74 -16.90
N TRP A 27 -21.55 -11.29 -17.86
CA TRP A 27 -20.79 -10.47 -18.81
C TRP A 27 -21.35 -10.50 -20.23
N VAL A 28 -22.03 -11.57 -20.63
CA VAL A 28 -22.29 -11.87 -22.05
C VAL A 28 -23.79 -11.86 -22.38
N LEU A 29 -24.64 -12.37 -21.48
CA LEU A 29 -26.07 -12.59 -21.72
C LEU A 29 -26.83 -11.33 -22.18
N GLY A 30 -26.46 -10.15 -21.66
CA GLY A 30 -27.12 -8.88 -21.96
C GLY A 30 -26.55 -8.11 -23.16
N THR A 31 -25.70 -8.73 -23.99
CA THR A 31 -25.04 -8.04 -25.11
C THR A 31 -25.84 -8.13 -26.40
N VAL A 32 -25.84 -7.06 -27.19
CA VAL A 32 -26.63 -6.97 -28.44
C VAL A 32 -25.78 -6.43 -29.57
N ALA A 33 -25.81 -7.07 -30.75
CA ALA A 33 -25.18 -6.53 -31.95
C ALA A 33 -25.96 -5.31 -32.48
N LEU A 34 -25.31 -4.16 -32.54
CA LEU A 34 -25.87 -2.89 -33.00
C LEU A 34 -25.76 -2.71 -34.51
N GLY A 35 -24.61 -3.08 -35.09
CA GLY A 35 -24.34 -2.86 -36.51
C GLY A 35 -22.99 -3.43 -36.93
N LEU A 36 -22.78 -3.54 -38.24
CA LEU A 36 -21.52 -3.96 -38.84
C LEU A 36 -21.08 -2.90 -39.85
N GLU A 37 -20.02 -2.17 -39.52
CA GLU A 37 -19.49 -1.08 -40.33
C GLU A 37 -18.00 -1.32 -40.58
N ASN A 38 -17.54 -1.25 -41.83
CA ASN A 38 -16.12 -1.44 -42.20
C ASN A 38 -15.49 -2.73 -41.63
N ASP A 39 -16.24 -3.85 -41.66
CA ASP A 39 -15.85 -5.13 -41.06
C ASP A 39 -15.56 -5.07 -39.54
N VAL A 40 -16.19 -4.11 -38.84
CA VAL A 40 -16.21 -3.99 -37.38
C VAL A 40 -17.64 -4.18 -36.87
N LEU A 41 -17.87 -5.27 -36.12
CA LEU A 41 -19.12 -5.53 -35.44
C LEU A 41 -19.19 -4.69 -34.15
N LEU A 42 -20.16 -3.79 -34.07
CA LEU A 42 -20.46 -3.04 -32.86
C LEU A 42 -21.41 -3.84 -31.97
N VAL A 43 -20.97 -4.11 -30.75
CA VAL A 43 -21.74 -4.87 -29.74
C VAL A 43 -22.00 -3.97 -28.54
N SER A 44 -23.29 -3.73 -28.26
CA SER A 44 -23.73 -3.04 -27.06
C SER A 44 -23.55 -3.92 -25.83
N THR A 45 -23.12 -3.29 -24.76
CA THR A 45 -22.89 -3.88 -23.44
C THR A 45 -23.63 -3.06 -22.40
N ARG A 46 -24.00 -3.71 -21.30
CA ARG A 46 -24.81 -3.10 -20.24
C ARG A 46 -24.12 -1.96 -19.48
N ASN A 47 -22.79 -1.95 -19.39
CA ASN A 47 -22.01 -0.90 -18.72
C ASN A 47 -20.53 -0.94 -19.14
N ALA A 48 -19.78 0.11 -18.78
CA ALA A 48 -18.36 0.23 -19.11
C ALA A 48 -17.51 -0.93 -18.54
N TYR A 49 -17.84 -1.45 -17.36
CA TYR A 49 -17.15 -2.62 -16.80
C TYR A 49 -17.34 -3.87 -17.66
N ALA A 50 -18.55 -4.10 -18.18
CA ALA A 50 -18.82 -5.21 -19.08
C ALA A 50 -18.14 -5.02 -20.42
N ARG A 51 -18.13 -3.79 -20.97
CA ARG A 51 -17.33 -3.45 -22.14
C ARG A 51 -15.87 -3.82 -21.95
N ASP A 52 -15.24 -3.33 -20.88
CA ASP A 52 -13.80 -3.52 -20.64
C ASP A 52 -13.46 -4.99 -20.36
N TRP A 53 -14.34 -5.71 -19.67
CA TRP A 53 -14.19 -7.14 -19.44
C TRP A 53 -14.29 -7.95 -20.74
N LEU A 54 -15.29 -7.64 -21.58
CA LEU A 54 -15.47 -8.30 -22.88
C LEU A 54 -14.33 -7.97 -23.85
N GLU A 55 -13.86 -6.72 -23.85
CA GLU A 55 -12.79 -6.24 -24.69
C GLU A 55 -11.45 -6.89 -24.32
N SER A 56 -11.15 -6.98 -23.02
CA SER A 56 -9.90 -7.59 -22.52
C SER A 56 -9.87 -9.12 -22.65
N ARG A 57 -11.02 -9.80 -22.61
CA ARG A 57 -11.06 -11.27 -22.49
C ARG A 57 -11.71 -12.00 -23.65
N LEU A 58 -12.75 -11.44 -24.27
CA LEU A 58 -13.55 -12.14 -25.27
C LEU A 58 -13.35 -11.64 -26.69
N THR A 59 -12.66 -10.51 -26.92
CA THR A 59 -12.41 -9.98 -28.28
C THR A 59 -11.85 -11.03 -29.24
N SER A 60 -10.75 -11.70 -28.88
CA SER A 60 -10.12 -12.70 -29.76
C SER A 60 -11.00 -13.93 -29.99
N THR A 61 -11.68 -14.41 -28.95
CA THR A 61 -12.61 -15.54 -29.03
C THR A 61 -13.79 -15.21 -29.93
N VAL A 62 -14.41 -14.06 -29.72
CA VAL A 62 -15.56 -13.57 -30.48
C VAL A 62 -15.18 -13.34 -31.95
N GLN A 63 -14.04 -12.70 -32.23
CA GLN A 63 -13.55 -12.53 -33.60
C GLN A 63 -13.37 -13.86 -34.31
N ARG A 64 -12.76 -14.86 -33.64
CA ARG A 64 -12.59 -16.20 -34.22
C ARG A 64 -13.94 -16.87 -34.51
N LEU A 65 -14.91 -16.73 -33.62
CA LEU A 65 -16.27 -17.27 -33.82
C LEU A 65 -16.96 -16.56 -35.00
N LEU A 66 -16.86 -15.23 -35.08
CA LEU A 66 -17.44 -14.44 -36.16
C LEU A 66 -16.82 -14.78 -37.52
N VAL A 67 -15.50 -15.03 -37.59
CA VAL A 67 -14.85 -15.51 -38.82
C VAL A 67 -15.44 -16.84 -39.27
N GLY A 68 -15.67 -17.79 -38.36
CA GLY A 68 -16.28 -19.08 -38.67
C GLY A 68 -17.75 -18.97 -39.10
N ILE A 69 -18.51 -18.05 -38.50
CA ILE A 69 -19.95 -17.88 -38.75
C ILE A 69 -20.22 -17.07 -40.01
N LEU A 70 -19.46 -15.99 -40.25
CA LEU A 70 -19.67 -15.05 -41.35
C LEU A 70 -18.79 -15.34 -42.57
N ASN A 71 -17.85 -16.30 -42.46
CA ASN A 71 -16.87 -16.69 -43.48
C ASN A 71 -16.10 -15.51 -44.11
N ARG A 72 -15.84 -14.48 -43.29
CA ARG A 72 -15.04 -13.30 -43.62
C ARG A 72 -14.37 -12.73 -42.36
N SER A 73 -13.29 -11.98 -42.54
CA SER A 73 -12.60 -11.32 -41.43
C SER A 73 -13.46 -10.21 -40.84
N VAL A 74 -13.92 -10.39 -39.61
CA VAL A 74 -14.71 -9.39 -38.87
C VAL A 74 -14.04 -9.13 -37.53
N SER A 75 -13.77 -7.85 -37.25
CA SER A 75 -13.35 -7.38 -35.93
C SER A 75 -14.58 -7.08 -35.08
N VAL A 76 -14.44 -7.05 -33.75
CA VAL A 76 -15.53 -6.72 -32.83
C VAL A 76 -15.09 -5.54 -31.97
N LYS A 77 -16.01 -4.62 -31.71
CA LYS A 77 -15.82 -3.51 -30.79
C LYS A 77 -17.01 -3.42 -29.87
N PHE A 78 -16.73 -3.40 -28.57
CA PHE A 78 -17.75 -3.30 -27.55
C PHE A 78 -18.02 -1.82 -27.24
N VAL A 79 -19.29 -1.44 -27.15
CA VAL A 79 -19.73 -0.09 -26.81
C VAL A 79 -20.77 -0.17 -25.69
N VAL A 80 -20.94 0.93 -24.94
CA VAL A 80 -21.99 1.03 -23.92
C VAL A 80 -23.25 1.55 -24.62
N GLY A 81 -24.40 0.90 -24.43
CA GLY A 81 -25.65 1.34 -25.05
C GLY A 81 -26.19 2.65 -24.46
N ASP A 82 -26.82 3.49 -25.28
CA ASP A 82 -27.31 4.83 -24.88
C ASP A 82 -28.43 4.79 -23.82
N GLU A 83 -29.19 3.69 -23.70
CA GLU A 83 -30.18 3.53 -22.62
C GLU A 83 -29.53 3.49 -21.21
N ALA A 84 -28.22 3.24 -21.11
CA ALA A 84 -27.50 3.18 -19.84
C ALA A 84 -26.85 4.51 -19.40
N GLN A 85 -26.90 5.58 -20.22
CA GLN A 85 -26.43 6.90 -19.78
C GLN A 85 -27.40 7.58 -18.80
N GLU A 86 -28.71 7.35 -18.95
CA GLU A 86 -29.71 7.80 -17.96
C GLU A 86 -29.69 6.93 -16.69
N GLU A 87 -29.37 5.64 -16.81
CA GLU A 87 -29.20 4.75 -15.66
C GLU A 87 -27.90 5.02 -14.89
N MET A 88 -26.81 5.50 -15.49
CA MET A 88 -25.59 5.87 -14.74
C MET A 88 -25.68 7.21 -13.99
N GLU A 89 -26.46 8.20 -14.43
CA GLU A 89 -26.73 9.38 -13.59
C GLU A 89 -27.61 9.03 -12.37
N THR A 90 -28.36 7.93 -12.45
CA THR A 90 -29.25 7.46 -11.38
C THR A 90 -28.61 6.37 -10.50
N GLU A 91 -27.76 5.48 -11.06
CA GLU A 91 -27.05 4.41 -10.33
C GLU A 91 -25.70 4.85 -9.74
N ALA A 92 -25.05 5.89 -10.27
CA ALA A 92 -23.94 6.54 -9.56
C ALA A 92 -24.43 7.27 -8.29
N GLU A 93 -25.73 7.57 -8.19
CA GLU A 93 -26.39 8.05 -6.98
C GLU A 93 -27.00 6.91 -6.12
N GLU A 94 -27.01 5.64 -6.59
CA GLU A 94 -27.66 4.51 -5.90
C GLU A 94 -26.79 3.25 -5.67
N THR A 95 -25.46 3.34 -5.84
CA THR A 95 -24.60 2.41 -5.09
C THR A 95 -24.48 2.92 -3.67
N ASP A 96 -25.16 2.26 -2.72
CA ASP A 96 -25.08 2.49 -1.27
C ASP A 96 -23.67 2.13 -0.71
N GLU A 97 -22.62 2.26 -1.53
CA GLU A 97 -21.23 2.11 -1.14
C GLU A 97 -20.81 3.33 -0.32
N PRO A 98 -20.32 3.13 0.91
CA PRO A 98 -19.95 4.25 1.77
C PRO A 98 -18.77 5.00 1.17
N GLU A 99 -18.99 6.28 0.88
CA GLU A 99 -17.95 7.25 0.56
C GLU A 99 -17.19 7.69 1.82
N LEU A 100 -15.90 7.98 1.62
CA LEU A 100 -14.99 8.56 2.59
C LEU A 100 -14.50 9.89 2.05
N ASN A 101 -14.48 10.93 2.87
CA ASN A 101 -13.84 12.19 2.48
C ASN A 101 -12.43 12.21 3.07
N ILE A 102 -11.41 12.23 2.21
CA ILE A 102 -10.01 12.13 2.61
C ILE A 102 -9.34 13.49 2.44
N GLU A 103 -8.73 13.96 3.52
CA GLU A 103 -7.94 15.18 3.58
C GLU A 103 -6.48 14.80 3.86
N PRO A 104 -5.55 14.95 2.90
CA PRO A 104 -4.13 14.75 3.15
C PRO A 104 -3.54 15.91 3.97
N VAL A 105 -2.75 15.60 4.99
CA VAL A 105 -2.16 16.55 5.95
C VAL A 105 -0.65 16.30 6.10
N GLN A 106 0.11 17.36 6.37
CA GLN A 106 1.56 17.34 6.66
C GLN A 106 2.43 16.71 5.55
N TRP A 107 2.85 17.55 4.60
CA TRP A 107 3.63 17.19 3.42
C TRP A 107 5.12 17.52 3.56
N LEU A 108 5.94 16.75 2.87
CA LEU A 108 7.35 17.04 2.55
C LEU A 108 7.50 16.98 1.01
N ASP A 109 8.50 17.65 0.40
CA ASP A 109 8.78 17.73 -1.07
C ASP A 109 9.02 16.38 -1.80
N TYR A 110 8.72 15.27 -1.12
CA TYR A 110 8.93 13.88 -1.45
C TYR A 110 8.12 13.39 -2.67
N ASP A 111 7.00 14.01 -3.00
CA ASP A 111 6.05 13.50 -4.00
C ASP A 111 6.46 13.71 -5.47
N ARG A 112 7.58 14.41 -5.74
CA ARG A 112 8.07 14.62 -7.11
C ARG A 112 8.83 13.42 -7.70
N ILE A 113 9.17 12.45 -6.85
CA ILE A 113 10.16 11.39 -7.14
C ILE A 113 9.49 10.02 -7.35
N VAL A 114 8.26 9.85 -6.85
CA VAL A 114 7.54 8.57 -6.86
C VAL A 114 6.85 8.34 -8.21
N GLN A 115 6.88 7.11 -8.73
CA GLN A 115 6.04 6.64 -9.85
C GLN A 115 4.79 5.90 -9.31
N PRO A 116 3.75 6.60 -8.86
CA PRO A 116 2.74 6.07 -7.92
C PRO A 116 1.71 5.21 -8.64
N HIS A 117 1.76 5.18 -9.98
CA HIS A 117 0.91 4.38 -10.85
C HIS A 117 1.18 2.87 -10.71
N LYS A 118 2.40 2.49 -10.29
CA LYS A 118 2.85 1.08 -10.23
C LYS A 118 3.08 0.55 -8.81
N GLN A 119 3.28 1.43 -7.84
CA GLN A 119 3.65 1.07 -6.48
C GLN A 119 3.19 2.11 -5.47
N VAL A 120 2.92 1.66 -4.24
CA VAL A 120 2.76 2.52 -3.07
C VAL A 120 4.14 2.71 -2.45
N VAL A 121 4.54 3.96 -2.21
CA VAL A 121 5.82 4.26 -1.58
C VAL A 121 5.59 4.95 -0.24
N VAL A 122 6.20 4.40 0.81
CA VAL A 122 6.11 4.87 2.20
C VAL A 122 7.50 4.93 2.82
N LYS A 123 7.69 5.67 3.90
CA LYS A 123 9.00 5.78 4.55
C LYS A 123 9.45 4.46 5.18
N GLY A 124 10.74 4.14 5.05
CA GLY A 124 11.43 3.01 5.69
C GLY A 124 11.22 2.96 7.20
N TYR A 125 11.08 4.12 7.83
CA TYR A 125 10.73 4.25 9.25
C TYR A 125 9.42 3.53 9.63
N LEU A 126 8.52 3.29 8.68
CA LEU A 126 7.31 2.50 8.88
C LEU A 126 7.62 1.08 9.36
N ARG A 127 8.81 0.53 9.12
CA ARG A 127 9.28 -0.74 9.72
C ARG A 127 9.28 -0.68 11.25
N ARG A 128 9.89 0.37 11.82
CA ARG A 128 9.91 0.60 13.28
C ARG A 128 8.50 0.84 13.80
N LEU A 129 7.72 1.66 13.09
CA LEU A 129 6.34 1.93 13.47
C LEU A 129 5.46 0.68 13.45
N GLY A 130 5.67 -0.21 12.48
CA GLY A 130 4.97 -1.49 12.34
C GLY A 130 5.17 -2.43 13.53
N MET A 131 6.29 -2.33 14.25
CA MET A 131 6.52 -3.08 15.50
C MET A 131 5.59 -2.61 16.63
N GLU A 132 5.20 -1.33 16.64
CA GLU A 132 4.28 -0.75 17.63
C GLU A 132 2.81 -0.91 17.23
N ILE A 133 2.46 -0.54 16.00
CA ILE A 133 1.06 -0.48 15.54
C ILE A 133 0.56 -1.83 14.98
N GLY A 134 1.48 -2.71 14.62
CA GLY A 134 1.20 -4.01 14.05
C GLY A 134 0.72 -3.98 12.59
N PRO A 135 0.76 -5.13 11.89
CA PRO A 135 0.54 -5.20 10.44
C PRO A 135 -0.84 -4.71 9.97
N LYS A 136 -1.89 -4.91 10.78
CA LYS A 136 -3.25 -4.52 10.38
C LYS A 136 -3.41 -2.99 10.30
N ALA A 137 -2.82 -2.26 11.26
CA ALA A 137 -2.82 -0.81 11.24
C ALA A 137 -1.91 -0.27 10.13
N VAL A 138 -0.72 -0.90 9.94
CA VAL A 138 0.18 -0.58 8.82
C VAL A 138 -0.55 -0.65 7.49
N TRP A 139 -1.23 -1.77 7.21
CA TRP A 139 -1.92 -1.94 5.94
C TRP A 139 -3.12 -1.01 5.75
N LEU A 140 -3.85 -0.65 6.82
CA LEU A 140 -4.84 0.42 6.75
C LEU A 140 -4.19 1.75 6.38
N TYR A 141 -3.08 2.11 7.04
CA TYR A 141 -2.32 3.32 6.72
C TYR A 141 -1.86 3.33 5.26
N VAL A 142 -1.29 2.23 4.74
CA VAL A 142 -0.88 2.09 3.33
C VAL A 142 -2.06 2.35 2.38
N GLY A 143 -3.24 1.79 2.68
CA GLY A 143 -4.44 2.01 1.87
C GLY A 143 -4.89 3.47 1.86
N PHE A 144 -4.94 4.12 3.04
CA PHE A 144 -5.29 5.53 3.15
C PHE A 144 -4.24 6.45 2.53
N HIS A 145 -2.96 6.14 2.69
CA HIS A 145 -1.86 6.88 2.12
C HIS A 145 -1.94 6.89 0.60
N GLN A 146 -2.20 5.74 -0.02
CA GLN A 146 -2.38 5.65 -1.47
C GLN A 146 -3.62 6.38 -1.96
N ALA A 147 -4.73 6.30 -1.22
CA ALA A 147 -5.96 7.02 -1.56
C ALA A 147 -5.80 8.54 -1.43
N ALA A 148 -5.12 9.00 -0.36
CA ALA A 148 -4.82 10.40 -0.12
C ALA A 148 -3.94 11.00 -1.23
N TRP A 149 -2.98 10.22 -1.74
CA TRP A 149 -2.18 10.61 -2.91
C TRP A 149 -3.04 10.82 -4.17
N ARG A 150 -4.03 9.96 -4.43
CA ARG A 150 -4.92 10.11 -5.61
C ARG A 150 -5.83 11.34 -5.57
N VAL A 151 -6.19 11.77 -4.36
CA VAL A 151 -7.03 12.96 -4.12
C VAL A 151 -6.24 14.25 -4.30
N GLN A 152 -4.92 14.18 -4.42
CA GLN A 152 -4.03 15.32 -4.58
C GLN A 152 -4.37 16.11 -5.84
N ASP A 153 -5.06 17.23 -5.65
CA ASP A 153 -5.26 18.25 -6.66
C ASP A 153 -4.62 19.53 -6.13
N GLN A 154 -3.67 20.06 -6.90
CA GLN A 154 -2.83 21.18 -6.49
C GLN A 154 -3.62 22.46 -6.21
N HIS A 155 -4.91 22.50 -6.56
CA HIS A 155 -5.77 23.68 -6.45
C HIS A 155 -6.90 23.57 -5.41
N GLN A 156 -7.07 22.44 -4.72
CA GLN A 156 -8.23 22.25 -3.83
C GLN A 156 -7.83 21.82 -2.41
N THR A 157 -7.97 22.76 -1.47
CA THR A 157 -7.69 22.58 -0.03
C THR A 157 -8.79 21.80 0.71
N SER A 158 -9.96 21.58 0.10
CA SER A 158 -11.02 20.76 0.69
C SER A 158 -10.84 19.31 0.29
N GLY A 159 -10.79 18.39 1.26
CA GLY A 159 -10.73 16.95 1.01
C GLY A 159 -11.78 16.49 0.00
N LYS A 160 -11.41 15.54 -0.87
CA LYS A 160 -12.29 14.99 -1.90
C LYS A 160 -12.97 13.72 -1.39
N PRO A 161 -14.27 13.53 -1.67
CA PRO A 161 -14.92 12.25 -1.46
C PRO A 161 -14.32 11.21 -2.41
N LEU A 162 -14.00 10.04 -1.86
CA LEU A 162 -13.60 8.84 -2.56
C LEU A 162 -14.48 7.68 -2.11
N HIS A 163 -14.63 6.67 -2.95
CA HIS A 163 -15.31 5.47 -2.52
C HIS A 163 -14.41 4.68 -1.57
N SER A 164 -14.98 4.10 -0.51
CA SER A 164 -14.23 3.30 0.46
C SER A 164 -13.46 2.12 -0.17
N HIS A 165 -13.94 1.59 -1.30
CA HIS A 165 -13.24 0.52 -2.01
C HIS A 165 -11.86 0.96 -2.55
N GLU A 166 -11.65 2.25 -2.82
CA GLU A 166 -10.36 2.77 -3.30
C GLU A 166 -9.28 2.70 -2.22
N VAL A 167 -9.65 2.98 -0.97
CA VAL A 167 -8.79 2.76 0.21
C VAL A 167 -8.59 1.27 0.45
N MET A 168 -9.69 0.51 0.44
CA MET A 168 -9.68 -0.92 0.73
C MET A 168 -8.80 -1.70 -0.26
N ARG A 169 -8.82 -1.32 -1.55
CA ARG A 169 -8.04 -1.94 -2.63
C ARG A 169 -6.55 -2.04 -2.31
N PHE A 170 -5.99 -1.02 -1.65
CA PHE A 170 -4.57 -0.97 -1.27
C PHE A 170 -4.31 -1.30 0.20
N SER A 171 -5.36 -1.68 0.94
CA SER A 171 -5.24 -1.99 2.35
C SER A 171 -4.88 -3.46 2.64
N ALA A 172 -4.68 -4.32 1.63
CA ALA A 172 -4.43 -5.77 1.81
C ALA A 172 -5.45 -6.51 2.70
N LEU A 173 -6.61 -5.91 2.99
CA LEU A 173 -7.63 -6.44 3.88
C LEU A 173 -8.85 -6.89 3.08
N SER A 174 -9.55 -7.91 3.59
CA SER A 174 -10.87 -8.26 3.10
C SER A 174 -11.91 -7.21 3.51
N ASN A 175 -13.01 -7.12 2.79
CA ASN A 175 -14.09 -6.16 3.05
C ASN A 175 -14.56 -6.18 4.52
N GLY A 176 -14.90 -7.35 5.05
CA GLY A 176 -15.29 -7.49 6.46
C GLY A 176 -14.18 -7.11 7.44
N ALA A 177 -12.92 -7.40 7.12
CA ALA A 177 -11.80 -7.03 7.99
C ALA A 177 -11.56 -5.51 7.99
N PHE A 178 -11.63 -4.87 6.82
CA PHE A 178 -11.48 -3.42 6.65
C PHE A 178 -12.46 -2.64 7.54
N TRP A 179 -13.77 -2.90 7.41
CA TRP A 179 -14.78 -2.19 8.21
C TRP A 179 -14.71 -2.48 9.70
N ARG A 180 -14.39 -3.72 10.07
CA ARG A 180 -14.26 -4.11 11.48
C ARG A 180 -13.06 -3.41 12.12
N LEU A 181 -11.94 -3.28 11.40
CA LEU A 181 -10.72 -2.64 11.93
C LEU A 181 -10.86 -1.12 12.00
N LEU A 182 -11.50 -0.48 11.02
CA LEU A 182 -11.79 0.97 11.04
C LEU A 182 -12.56 1.42 12.29
N LYS A 183 -13.41 0.54 12.84
CA LYS A 183 -14.24 0.82 14.03
C LYS A 183 -13.59 0.34 15.33
N HIS A 184 -12.44 -0.32 15.26
CA HIS A 184 -11.82 -0.96 16.42
C HIS A 184 -10.99 0.05 17.22
N ALA A 185 -11.35 0.27 18.49
CA ALA A 185 -10.74 1.29 19.34
C ALA A 185 -9.21 1.20 19.41
N THR A 186 -8.63 -0.01 19.58
CA THR A 186 -7.17 -0.18 19.62
C THR A 186 -6.50 0.18 18.28
N ILE A 187 -7.15 -0.11 17.14
CA ILE A 187 -6.58 0.21 15.83
C ILE A 187 -6.64 1.72 15.60
N GLN A 188 -7.73 2.37 16.03
CA GLN A 188 -7.86 3.83 15.97
C GLN A 188 -6.79 4.53 16.83
N ASP A 189 -6.50 4.02 18.03
CA ASP A 189 -5.41 4.53 18.88
C ASP A 189 -4.04 4.35 18.21
N GLN A 190 -3.81 3.18 17.58
CA GLN A 190 -2.58 2.91 16.84
C GLN A 190 -2.40 3.82 15.62
N LEU A 191 -3.49 4.12 14.90
CA LEU A 191 -3.52 5.02 13.74
C LEU A 191 -3.49 6.51 14.11
N ASN A 192 -3.53 6.87 15.39
CA ASN A 192 -3.40 8.25 15.83
C ASN A 192 -2.08 8.85 15.29
N GLY A 193 -2.13 10.03 14.66
CA GLY A 193 -0.98 10.65 13.98
C GLY A 193 -0.59 9.99 12.65
N LEU A 194 -1.44 9.11 12.10
CA LEU A 194 -1.28 8.49 10.78
C LEU A 194 -2.56 8.62 9.95
N VAL A 195 -3.68 8.13 10.49
CA VAL A 195 -5.02 8.27 9.92
C VAL A 195 -5.99 8.56 11.05
N GLN A 196 -6.60 9.74 11.03
CA GLN A 196 -7.52 10.17 12.06
C GLN A 196 -8.91 10.42 11.48
N ARG A 197 -9.91 9.82 12.10
CA ARG A 197 -11.29 10.16 11.80
C ARG A 197 -11.61 11.52 12.40
N VAL A 198 -12.06 12.47 11.58
CA VAL A 198 -12.38 13.83 12.02
C VAL A 198 -13.73 13.89 12.74
N ASP A 199 -14.71 13.16 12.23
CA ASP A 199 -16.06 13.14 12.80
C ASP A 199 -16.17 12.10 13.93
N PRO A 200 -16.76 12.40 15.10
CA PRO A 200 -16.93 11.43 16.17
C PRO A 200 -17.68 10.17 15.71
N GLN A 201 -17.39 9.02 16.33
CA GLN A 201 -17.90 7.73 15.88
C GLN A 201 -19.44 7.67 15.86
N ASP A 202 -20.07 8.34 16.82
CA ASP A 202 -21.52 8.34 17.04
C ASP A 202 -22.26 9.45 16.27
N THR A 203 -21.54 10.40 15.68
CA THR A 203 -22.15 11.51 14.95
C THR A 203 -22.53 11.05 13.54
N ARG A 204 -23.83 11.11 13.23
CA ARG A 204 -24.35 10.88 11.88
C ARG A 204 -24.58 12.23 11.20
N ARG A 205 -23.79 12.54 10.17
CA ARG A 205 -24.07 13.67 9.29
C ARG A 205 -24.92 13.19 8.11
N PHE A 206 -25.81 14.07 7.68
CA PHE A 206 -26.61 13.88 6.47
C PHE A 206 -26.39 15.07 5.54
N ARG A 207 -26.37 14.80 4.23
CA ARG A 207 -26.37 15.79 3.16
C ARG A 207 -27.67 15.60 2.38
N ARG A 208 -28.25 16.69 1.88
CA ARG A 208 -29.38 16.58 0.94
C ARG A 208 -28.82 16.34 -0.46
N GLY A 209 -29.26 15.25 -1.10
CA GLY A 209 -28.94 14.95 -2.48
C GLY A 209 -29.68 15.87 -3.44
N ARG A 210 -29.40 15.72 -4.74
CA ARG A 210 -30.07 16.48 -5.81
C ARG A 210 -31.57 16.16 -5.87
N ASP A 211 -31.91 14.94 -5.49
CA ASP A 211 -33.25 14.39 -5.25
C ASP A 211 -33.98 14.96 -4.02
N GLY A 212 -33.31 15.79 -3.20
CA GLY A 212 -33.84 16.36 -1.97
C GLY A 212 -33.92 15.37 -0.79
N ARG A 213 -33.50 14.11 -0.97
CA ARG A 213 -33.50 13.09 0.10
C ARG A 213 -32.27 13.24 1.00
N PRO A 214 -32.37 12.92 2.30
CA PRO A 214 -31.23 12.94 3.21
C PRO A 214 -30.35 11.70 2.99
N HIS A 215 -29.20 11.89 2.36
CA HIS A 215 -28.14 10.89 2.21
C HIS A 215 -27.15 11.00 3.35
N ARG A 216 -26.53 9.88 3.76
CA ARG A 216 -25.47 9.93 4.78
C ARG A 216 -24.26 10.66 4.21
N ALA A 217 -23.77 11.65 4.95
CA ALA A 217 -22.56 12.35 4.54
C ALA A 217 -21.34 11.41 4.68
N PRO A 218 -20.37 11.49 3.76
CA PRO A 218 -19.12 10.75 3.85
C PRO A 218 -18.41 10.98 5.18
N ILE A 219 -17.82 9.93 5.73
CA ILE A 219 -17.00 10.05 6.94
C ILE A 219 -15.69 10.74 6.56
N ARG A 220 -15.32 11.79 7.29
CA ARG A 220 -14.05 12.50 7.05
C ARG A 220 -12.87 11.85 7.77
N TYR A 221 -11.78 11.67 7.04
CA TYR A 221 -10.50 11.20 7.53
C TYR A 221 -9.39 12.18 7.15
N GLN A 222 -8.53 12.49 8.12
CA GLN A 222 -7.24 13.14 7.91
C GLN A 222 -6.16 12.09 7.78
N VAL A 223 -5.36 12.17 6.73
CA VAL A 223 -4.28 11.23 6.45
C VAL A 223 -2.95 11.98 6.51
N PHE A 224 -2.10 11.60 7.45
CA PHE A 224 -0.80 12.21 7.65
C PHE A 224 0.21 11.56 6.70
N MET A 225 0.63 12.32 5.68
CA MET A 225 1.58 11.85 4.66
C MET A 225 3.00 11.72 5.24
N THR A 226 3.29 12.52 6.25
CA THR A 226 4.49 12.37 7.07
C THR A 226 4.18 11.44 8.26
N PRO A 227 4.83 10.27 8.39
CA PRO A 227 4.56 9.38 9.51
C PRO A 227 5.03 10.02 10.83
N ARG A 228 4.26 9.80 11.89
CA ARG A 228 4.68 10.09 13.26
C ARG A 228 5.82 9.18 13.70
N LEU A 229 6.54 9.62 14.74
CA LEU A 229 7.49 8.76 15.44
C LEU A 229 6.75 7.70 16.27
N THR A 230 7.41 6.57 16.54
CA THR A 230 6.96 5.62 17.57
C THR A 230 6.93 6.34 18.91
N ARG A 231 6.10 5.88 19.84
CA ARG A 231 6.01 6.47 21.19
C ARG A 231 7.36 6.39 21.92
N ALA A 232 8.08 5.28 21.72
CA ALA A 232 9.41 5.08 22.28
C ALA A 232 10.43 6.06 21.70
N ASP A 233 10.51 6.16 20.37
CA ASP A 233 11.45 7.08 19.69
C ASP A 233 11.09 8.54 19.98
N ALA A 234 9.80 8.89 19.98
CA ALA A 234 9.34 10.22 20.36
C ALA A 234 9.79 10.60 21.77
N THR A 235 9.68 9.66 22.71
CA THR A 235 10.14 9.87 24.09
C THR A 235 11.66 10.05 24.15
N ALA A 236 12.43 9.21 23.45
CA ALA A 236 13.89 9.31 23.41
C ALA A 236 14.38 10.64 22.83
N VAL A 237 13.80 11.06 21.71
CA VAL A 237 14.11 12.32 21.04
C VAL A 237 13.71 13.51 21.91
N HIS A 238 12.52 13.48 22.52
CA HIS A 238 12.04 14.55 23.39
C HIS A 238 12.88 14.73 24.65
N LEU A 239 13.23 13.64 25.34
CA LEU A 239 14.10 13.68 26.52
C LEU A 239 15.47 14.27 26.17
N ARG A 240 16.05 13.85 25.05
CA ARG A 240 17.34 14.37 24.58
C ARG A 240 17.27 15.85 24.23
N LEU A 241 16.21 16.27 23.54
CA LEU A 241 15.95 17.68 23.24
C LEU A 241 15.87 18.50 24.54
N LYS A 242 15.12 18.04 25.53
CA LYS A 242 14.96 18.72 26.81
C LYS A 242 16.29 18.90 27.55
N VAL A 243 17.10 17.85 27.65
CA VAL A 243 18.44 17.92 28.28
C VAL A 243 19.33 18.95 27.57
N LEU A 244 19.29 18.99 26.24
CA LEU A 244 20.07 19.95 25.46
C LEU A 244 19.55 21.38 25.58
N ILE A 245 18.23 21.58 25.71
CA ILE A 245 17.65 22.89 25.99
C ILE A 245 18.15 23.41 27.33
N GLU A 246 18.16 22.57 28.37
CA GLU A 246 18.68 22.93 29.70
C GLU A 246 20.18 23.27 29.65
N LYS A 247 20.97 22.52 28.86
CA LYS A 247 22.41 22.74 28.69
C LYS A 247 22.74 24.05 27.96
N HIS A 248 22.00 24.37 26.90
CA HIS A 248 22.31 25.51 26.00
C HIS A 248 21.51 26.77 26.29
N ASN A 249 20.46 26.67 27.11
CA ASN A 249 19.45 27.71 27.29
C ASN A 249 18.89 28.23 25.94
N SER A 250 18.84 27.36 24.92
CA SER A 250 18.43 27.69 23.55
C SER A 250 17.92 26.45 22.81
N VAL A 251 16.68 26.51 22.33
CA VAL A 251 16.07 25.43 21.53
C VAL A 251 16.74 25.29 20.16
N SER A 252 17.14 26.41 19.53
CA SER A 252 17.82 26.36 18.23
C SER A 252 19.16 25.61 18.34
N ASN A 253 19.95 25.92 19.36
CA ASN A 253 21.25 25.27 19.58
C ASN A 253 21.08 23.78 19.94
N ALA A 254 20.05 23.46 20.74
CA ALA A 254 19.72 22.07 21.05
C ALA A 254 19.37 21.26 19.80
N LEU A 255 18.52 21.80 18.92
CA LEU A 255 18.17 21.16 17.65
C LEU A 255 19.37 21.05 16.71
N GLN A 256 20.24 22.07 16.66
CA GLN A 256 21.48 22.02 15.88
C GLN A 256 22.45 20.92 16.38
N GLU A 257 22.60 20.76 17.70
CA GLU A 257 23.42 19.67 18.26
C GLU A 257 22.83 18.30 17.92
N MET A 258 21.51 18.13 17.98
CA MET A 258 20.85 16.88 17.55
C MET A 258 21.00 16.63 16.05
N LEU A 259 20.92 17.69 15.23
CA LEU A 259 21.16 17.62 13.79
C LEU A 259 22.63 17.38 13.44
N ALA A 260 23.57 17.55 14.37
CA ALA A 260 24.99 17.28 14.17
C ALA A 260 25.38 15.83 14.48
N VAL A 261 24.51 15.04 15.13
CA VAL A 261 24.77 13.62 15.39
C VAL A 261 24.94 12.89 14.06
N GLU A 262 26.00 12.11 13.87
CA GLU A 262 26.30 11.43 12.60
C GLU A 262 25.35 10.26 12.34
N ASP A 263 25.23 9.33 13.29
CA ASP A 263 24.28 8.22 13.22
C ASP A 263 22.93 8.62 13.80
N VAL A 264 21.90 8.63 12.95
CA VAL A 264 20.53 8.99 13.36
C VAL A 264 19.98 8.00 14.38
N MET A 265 20.45 6.75 14.39
CA MET A 265 19.98 5.74 15.35
C MET A 265 20.36 6.08 16.78
N ASP A 266 21.49 6.76 17.01
CA ASP A 266 21.91 7.22 18.33
C ASP A 266 20.92 8.20 18.96
N LEU A 267 20.13 8.92 18.14
CA LEU A 267 19.06 9.80 18.61
C LEU A 267 17.88 9.03 19.19
N LEU A 268 17.65 7.80 18.70
CA LEU A 268 16.50 6.95 19.02
C LEU A 268 16.80 5.96 20.15
N ASP A 269 18.06 5.81 20.54
CA ASP A 269 18.44 4.93 21.63
C ASP A 269 17.76 5.34 22.94
N PRO A 270 17.18 4.38 23.69
CA PRO A 270 16.62 4.65 25.00
C PRO A 270 17.73 5.15 25.92
N GLN A 271 17.62 6.40 26.38
CA GLN A 271 18.55 6.88 27.40
C GLN A 271 18.20 6.24 28.74
N ASP A 272 19.14 5.53 29.36
CA ASP A 272 19.11 5.10 30.77
C ASP A 272 19.29 6.33 31.69
N LEU A 273 18.42 7.32 31.56
CA LEU A 273 18.40 8.48 32.43
C LEU A 273 17.71 8.08 33.73
N LYS A 274 18.50 7.89 34.79
CA LYS A 274 18.02 8.09 36.16
C LYS A 274 17.66 9.57 36.30
N LEU A 275 16.47 9.95 35.89
CA LEU A 275 15.92 11.27 36.15
C LEU A 275 15.91 11.46 37.69
N PRO A 276 16.37 12.61 38.22
CA PRO A 276 16.36 12.88 39.67
C PRO A 276 14.95 12.78 40.27
N HIS A 277 13.92 13.00 39.43
CA HIS A 277 12.52 12.86 39.75
C HIS A 277 11.83 12.04 38.66
N PRO A 278 10.84 11.19 38.99
CA PRO A 278 9.99 10.59 37.96
C PRO A 278 9.44 11.73 37.08
N PRO A 279 9.32 11.54 35.75
CA PRO A 279 8.69 12.55 34.93
C PRO A 279 7.32 12.83 35.53
N THR A 280 7.11 14.06 35.99
CA THR A 280 5.78 14.56 36.28
C THR A 280 4.95 14.24 35.03
N PRO A 281 3.74 13.65 35.14
CA PRO A 281 2.89 13.48 33.98
C PRO A 281 2.45 14.88 33.51
N ALA A 282 3.31 15.53 32.76
CA ALA A 282 3.16 16.88 32.21
C ALA A 282 2.65 16.82 30.77
N LEU A 283 1.96 15.73 30.42
CA LEU A 283 1.07 15.75 29.27
C LEU A 283 -0.36 15.62 29.80
N ALA A 284 -1.17 16.63 29.50
CA ALA A 284 -2.61 16.50 29.63
C ALA A 284 -3.04 15.19 28.94
N PRO A 285 -3.99 14.42 29.48
CA PRO A 285 -4.53 13.24 28.81
C PRO A 285 -4.95 13.60 27.38
N GLY A 286 -4.23 13.10 26.37
CA GLY A 286 -4.51 13.35 24.95
C GLY A 286 -3.50 14.21 24.19
N ALA A 287 -2.51 14.84 24.84
CA ALA A 287 -1.39 15.46 24.14
C ALA A 287 -0.47 14.35 23.61
N SER A 288 -0.57 14.01 22.33
CA SER A 288 0.32 13.03 21.68
C SER A 288 1.46 13.79 20.99
N VAL A 289 2.70 13.46 21.35
CA VAL A 289 3.90 14.04 20.75
C VAL A 289 4.29 13.18 19.57
N ASN A 290 3.77 13.52 18.40
CA ASN A 290 3.88 12.69 17.19
C ASN A 290 5.10 13.07 16.35
N THR A 291 5.49 14.35 16.39
CA THR A 291 6.55 14.93 15.59
C THR A 291 7.54 15.73 16.45
N VAL A 292 8.74 15.98 15.92
CA VAL A 292 9.69 16.90 16.58
C VAL A 292 9.09 18.31 16.73
N MET A 293 8.22 18.72 15.79
CA MET A 293 7.48 19.97 15.90
C MET A 293 6.57 20.01 17.13
N ASP A 294 5.91 18.89 17.47
CA ASP A 294 5.09 18.80 18.67
C ASP A 294 5.95 18.88 19.95
N MET A 295 7.15 18.30 19.91
CA MET A 295 8.12 18.38 21.02
C MET A 295 8.56 19.82 21.27
N VAL A 296 8.91 20.54 20.20
CA VAL A 296 9.29 21.95 20.29
C VAL A 296 8.13 22.78 20.81
N ARG A 297 6.91 22.60 20.28
CA ARG A 297 5.70 23.28 20.76
C ARG A 297 5.45 23.05 22.23
N LEU A 298 5.73 21.84 22.73
CA LEU A 298 5.57 21.51 24.14
C LEU A 298 6.56 22.30 25.02
N GLU A 299 7.80 22.49 24.57
CA GLU A 299 8.85 23.17 25.33
C GLU A 299 8.82 24.71 25.18
N THR A 300 8.43 25.23 24.01
CA THR A 300 8.42 26.68 23.72
C THR A 300 7.05 27.33 23.72
N GLY A 301 5.98 26.54 23.76
CA GLY A 301 4.61 27.00 23.43
C GLY A 301 4.38 27.13 21.92
N GLU A 302 3.25 27.72 21.53
CA GLU A 302 2.79 27.76 20.13
C GLU A 302 3.55 28.74 19.22
N LYS A 303 4.32 29.68 19.78
CA LYS A 303 5.03 30.73 19.02
C LYS A 303 6.54 30.58 19.18
N PHE A 304 7.21 30.17 18.10
CA PHE A 304 8.68 30.04 18.01
C PHE A 304 9.17 30.57 16.65
N SER A 305 10.49 30.74 16.52
CA SER A 305 11.08 31.34 15.33
C SER A 305 10.98 30.42 14.09
N PRO A 306 10.94 30.98 12.86
CA PRO A 306 11.02 30.19 11.62
C PRO A 306 12.27 29.31 11.53
N GLU A 307 13.35 29.72 12.20
CA GLU A 307 14.58 28.94 12.27
C GLU A 307 14.39 27.66 13.10
N ILE A 308 13.74 27.76 14.26
CA ILE A 308 13.41 26.61 15.11
C ILE A 308 12.47 25.66 14.35
N GLU A 309 11.47 26.20 13.66
CA GLU A 309 10.57 25.41 12.79
C GLU A 309 11.35 24.62 11.74
N ARG A 310 12.23 25.29 11.00
CA ARG A 310 13.06 24.66 9.97
C ARG A 310 13.94 23.54 10.56
N HIS A 311 14.61 23.78 11.69
CA HIS A 311 15.47 22.78 12.31
C HIS A 311 14.67 21.57 12.85
N ALA A 312 13.50 21.80 13.42
CA ALA A 312 12.64 20.74 13.93
C ALA A 312 12.07 19.88 12.79
N GLN A 313 11.63 20.50 11.69
CA GLN A 313 11.22 19.78 10.48
C GLN A 313 12.38 18.98 9.88
N GLU A 314 13.58 19.57 9.80
CA GLU A 314 14.78 18.89 9.31
C GLU A 314 15.11 17.66 10.17
N LEU A 315 15.08 17.81 11.50
CA LEU A 315 15.38 16.73 12.42
C LEU A 315 14.36 15.60 12.28
N HIS A 316 13.06 15.93 12.23
CA HIS A 316 12.00 14.94 12.01
C HIS A 316 12.22 14.20 10.70
N ARG A 317 12.47 14.94 9.61
CA ARG A 317 12.74 14.40 8.27
C ARG A 317 13.94 13.46 8.28
N ARG A 318 15.02 13.86 8.95
CA ARG A 318 16.24 13.05 9.07
C ARG A 318 15.97 11.72 9.79
N ILE A 319 15.14 11.74 10.84
CA ILE A 319 14.72 10.53 11.57
C ILE A 319 13.88 9.62 10.68
N ILE A 320 12.82 10.13 10.03
CA ILE A 320 11.92 9.26 9.25
C ILE A 320 12.56 8.76 7.94
N ASN A 321 13.59 9.43 7.43
CA ASN A 321 14.33 9.03 6.23
C ASN A 321 15.56 8.15 6.54
N CYS A 322 15.89 7.89 7.81
CA CYS A 322 17.10 7.15 8.17
C CYS A 322 17.15 5.73 7.58
N MET A 323 15.97 5.16 7.31
CA MET A 323 15.78 3.83 6.74
C MET A 323 15.43 3.85 5.25
N GLY A 324 15.60 4.98 4.55
CA GLY A 324 15.18 5.14 3.15
C GLY A 324 13.66 5.02 2.96
N ASP A 325 13.24 4.53 1.80
CA ASP A 325 11.83 4.36 1.42
C ASP A 325 11.52 2.87 1.16
N ILE A 326 10.28 2.46 1.47
CA ILE A 326 9.71 1.13 1.19
C ILE A 326 8.85 1.25 -0.07
N HIS A 327 9.16 0.41 -1.04
CA HIS A 327 8.43 0.31 -2.29
C HIS A 327 7.53 -0.94 -2.27
N ILE A 328 6.22 -0.76 -2.35
CA ILE A 328 5.24 -1.85 -2.33
C ILE A 328 4.53 -1.91 -3.68
N PRO A 329 4.81 -2.91 -4.53
CA PRO A 329 4.15 -3.03 -5.83
C PRO A 329 2.64 -3.14 -5.70
N HIS A 330 1.89 -2.46 -6.58
CA HIS A 330 0.43 -2.61 -6.62
C HIS A 330 0.02 -4.07 -6.81
N TYR A 331 0.71 -4.78 -7.71
CA TYR A 331 0.45 -6.20 -7.97
C TYR A 331 0.62 -7.07 -6.73
N PHE A 332 1.58 -6.76 -5.85
CA PHE A 332 1.74 -7.46 -4.58
C PHE A 332 0.45 -7.36 -3.76
N ILE A 333 -0.06 -6.13 -3.61
CA ILE A 333 -1.21 -5.84 -2.76
C ILE A 333 -2.52 -6.38 -3.36
N THR A 334 -2.73 -6.18 -4.66
CA THR A 334 -4.02 -6.45 -5.29
C THR A 334 -4.19 -7.92 -5.69
N GLU A 335 -3.09 -8.58 -6.08
CA GLU A 335 -3.09 -9.95 -6.62
C GLU A 335 -2.34 -10.93 -5.72
N THR A 336 -1.07 -10.68 -5.42
CA THR A 336 -0.18 -11.67 -4.79
C THR A 336 -0.67 -12.05 -3.39
N ILE A 337 -1.03 -11.08 -2.55
CA ILE A 337 -1.56 -11.35 -1.21
C ILE A 337 -2.78 -12.28 -1.26
N LYS A 338 -3.69 -12.05 -2.21
CA LYS A 338 -4.90 -12.88 -2.37
C LYS A 338 -4.57 -14.25 -2.94
N ARG A 339 -3.79 -14.32 -4.02
CA ARG A 339 -3.41 -15.57 -4.71
C ARG A 339 -2.72 -16.54 -3.76
N TYR A 340 -1.84 -16.04 -2.91
CA TYR A 340 -1.09 -16.84 -1.95
C TYR A 340 -1.73 -16.90 -0.56
N ASN A 341 -2.96 -16.38 -0.39
CA ASN A 341 -3.71 -16.37 0.86
C ASN A 341 -2.89 -15.81 2.05
N LEU A 342 -2.09 -14.77 1.80
CA LEU A 342 -1.21 -14.19 2.82
C LEU A 342 -2.04 -13.41 3.84
N THR A 343 -1.80 -13.66 5.13
CA THR A 343 -2.35 -12.81 6.19
C THR A 343 -1.68 -11.43 6.19
N PRO A 344 -2.29 -10.39 6.78
CA PRO A 344 -1.65 -9.07 6.88
C PRO A 344 -0.25 -9.10 7.50
N ALA A 345 -0.03 -9.98 8.49
CA ALA A 345 1.28 -10.14 9.13
C ALA A 345 2.31 -10.79 8.21
N GLN A 346 1.90 -11.81 7.45
CA GLN A 346 2.75 -12.48 6.46
C GLN A 346 3.14 -11.53 5.33
N ALA A 347 2.16 -10.81 4.79
CA ALA A 347 2.38 -9.82 3.74
C ALA A 347 3.33 -8.71 4.22
N TRP A 348 3.15 -8.21 5.43
CA TRP A 348 4.04 -7.19 6.00
C TRP A 348 5.47 -7.72 6.19
N LEU A 349 5.64 -8.94 6.69
CA LEU A 349 6.97 -9.54 6.85
C LEU A 349 7.68 -9.70 5.50
N ILE A 350 6.97 -10.07 4.45
CA ILE A 350 7.50 -10.13 3.08
C ILE A 350 7.90 -8.73 2.60
N THR A 351 7.06 -7.72 2.82
CA THR A 351 7.37 -6.32 2.48
C THR A 351 8.65 -5.86 3.18
N VAL A 352 8.78 -6.11 4.49
CA VAL A 352 9.97 -5.74 5.27
C VAL A 352 11.21 -6.48 4.75
N ALA A 353 11.11 -7.78 4.50
CA ALA A 353 12.23 -8.55 3.98
C ALA A 353 12.65 -8.09 2.57
N ARG A 354 11.70 -7.74 1.69
CA ARG A 354 11.98 -7.18 0.36
C ARG A 354 12.64 -5.81 0.43
N ASP A 355 12.31 -5.00 1.42
CA ASP A 355 12.93 -3.70 1.66
C ASP A 355 14.29 -3.78 2.35
N MET A 356 14.53 -4.80 3.19
CA MET A 356 15.86 -5.11 3.73
C MET A 356 16.80 -5.67 2.66
N ALA A 357 16.24 -6.38 1.68
CA ALA A 357 16.93 -6.69 0.43
C ALA A 357 17.03 -5.41 -0.42
N PHE A 358 18.07 -5.30 -1.23
CA PHE A 358 18.27 -4.08 -2.02
C PHE A 358 18.71 -4.41 -3.45
N ILE A 359 18.15 -3.68 -4.39
CA ILE A 359 18.59 -3.65 -5.78
C ILE A 359 19.15 -2.25 -6.04
N ASN A 360 20.46 -2.14 -6.20
CA ASN A 360 21.08 -0.89 -6.58
C ASN A 360 20.86 -0.64 -8.07
N ALA A 361 19.90 0.21 -8.41
CA ALA A 361 19.60 0.55 -9.81
C ALA A 361 20.78 1.21 -10.56
N ARG A 362 21.73 1.84 -9.83
CA ARG A 362 22.90 2.51 -10.44
C ARG A 362 24.06 1.56 -10.68
N THR A 363 24.25 0.57 -9.82
CA THR A 363 25.38 -0.39 -9.93
C THR A 363 24.97 -1.77 -10.43
N GLY A 364 23.66 -2.05 -10.51
CA GLY A 364 23.13 -3.39 -10.77
C GLY A 364 23.29 -4.37 -9.61
N GLU A 365 23.77 -3.92 -8.45
CA GLU A 365 24.01 -4.78 -7.28
C GLU A 365 22.68 -5.28 -6.70
N ARG A 366 22.41 -6.58 -6.84
CA ARG A 366 21.23 -7.26 -6.28
C ARG A 366 21.62 -8.01 -5.02
N ARG A 367 21.20 -7.52 -3.86
CA ARG A 367 21.28 -8.21 -2.57
C ARG A 367 19.94 -8.82 -2.24
N GLU A 368 19.79 -10.09 -2.58
CA GLU A 368 18.61 -10.90 -2.27
C GLU A 368 18.72 -11.65 -0.94
N VAL A 369 19.90 -11.65 -0.31
CA VAL A 369 20.11 -12.34 0.97
C VAL A 369 19.95 -11.35 2.12
N VAL A 370 19.03 -11.65 3.04
CA VAL A 370 18.78 -10.89 4.27
C VAL A 370 19.07 -11.77 5.47
N THR A 371 19.75 -11.22 6.46
CA THR A 371 20.10 -11.89 7.72
C THR A 371 19.38 -11.24 8.89
N PHE A 372 18.51 -12.01 9.55
CA PHE A 372 17.91 -11.62 10.81
C PHE A 372 18.85 -12.04 11.95
N LYS A 373 19.50 -11.06 12.59
CA LYS A 373 20.51 -11.27 13.65
C LYS A 373 19.91 -11.98 14.86
N ARG A 374 18.64 -11.74 15.18
CA ARG A 374 17.92 -12.44 16.26
C ARG A 374 16.92 -13.46 15.73
N GLY A 375 17.11 -13.96 14.50
CA GLY A 375 16.35 -15.08 13.95
C GLY A 375 14.84 -14.86 13.89
N TYR A 376 14.08 -15.91 14.24
CA TYR A 376 12.61 -15.85 14.23
C TYR A 376 12.04 -14.88 15.28
N GLN A 377 12.79 -14.61 16.35
CA GLN A 377 12.38 -13.62 17.35
C GLN A 377 12.33 -12.21 16.74
N GLU A 378 13.35 -11.83 15.96
CA GLU A 378 13.36 -10.55 15.22
C GLU A 378 12.18 -10.43 14.26
N MET A 379 11.95 -11.50 13.47
CA MET A 379 10.86 -11.55 12.50
C MET A 379 9.49 -11.44 13.17
N ALA A 380 9.32 -12.01 14.37
CA ALA A 380 8.09 -11.88 15.15
C ALA A 380 7.89 -10.44 15.66
N GLU A 381 8.95 -9.79 16.12
CA GLU A 381 8.90 -8.40 16.59
C GLU A 381 8.53 -7.42 15.46
N LEU A 382 9.05 -7.64 14.24
CA LEU A 382 8.71 -6.86 13.04
C LEU A 382 7.22 -6.87 12.68
N ILE A 383 6.48 -7.88 13.14
CA ILE A 383 5.03 -7.99 12.97
C ILE A 383 4.25 -7.72 14.28
N GLY A 384 4.89 -7.14 15.29
CA GLY A 384 4.29 -6.84 16.59
C GLY A 384 3.87 -8.09 17.37
N SER A 385 4.59 -9.20 17.23
CA SER A 385 4.33 -10.47 17.92
C SER A 385 5.50 -10.87 18.80
N ASN A 386 5.19 -11.44 19.97
CA ASN A 386 6.20 -12.07 20.84
C ASN A 386 6.31 -13.59 20.58
N ARG A 387 5.58 -14.13 19.60
CA ARG A 387 5.47 -15.58 19.37
C ARG A 387 6.23 -16.01 18.12
N TYR A 388 7.55 -16.16 18.24
CA TYR A 388 8.44 -16.60 17.15
C TYR A 388 8.00 -17.91 16.47
N LYS A 389 7.41 -18.85 17.23
CA LYS A 389 6.90 -20.13 16.70
C LYS A 389 5.88 -19.95 15.59
N THR A 390 5.17 -18.82 15.56
CA THR A 390 4.22 -18.49 14.49
C THR A 390 4.96 -18.27 13.16
N VAL A 391 6.05 -17.51 13.20
CA VAL A 391 6.89 -17.25 12.02
C VAL A 391 7.59 -18.52 11.56
N GLN A 392 8.15 -19.28 12.52
CA GLN A 392 8.76 -20.58 12.26
C GLN A 392 7.76 -21.53 11.56
N ALA A 393 6.49 -21.54 11.99
CA ALA A 393 5.47 -22.37 11.38
C ALA A 393 5.20 -21.98 9.91
N TRP A 394 5.15 -20.69 9.60
CA TRP A 394 4.92 -20.21 8.23
C TRP A 394 6.01 -20.60 7.23
N LEU A 395 7.23 -20.80 7.72
CA LEU A 395 8.41 -21.14 6.90
C LEU A 395 8.63 -22.66 6.82
N ASN A 396 8.04 -23.45 7.71
CA ASN A 396 8.19 -24.90 7.71
C ASN A 396 7.12 -25.59 6.85
N GLN A 397 7.52 -26.14 5.71
CA GLN A 397 6.65 -26.86 4.77
C GLN A 397 6.02 -28.14 5.37
N GLN A 398 6.65 -28.74 6.40
CA GLN A 398 6.19 -29.99 7.02
C GLN A 398 5.11 -29.76 8.08
N TRP A 399 4.89 -28.52 8.53
CA TRP A 399 3.92 -28.20 9.57
C TRP A 399 2.53 -27.92 8.98
N VAL A 400 1.83 -28.96 8.54
CA VAL A 400 0.52 -28.86 7.85
C VAL A 400 -0.66 -28.56 8.79
N SER A 401 -0.49 -28.60 10.12
CA SER A 401 -1.64 -28.45 11.04
C SER A 401 -2.17 -27.01 11.11
N GLN A 402 -3.48 -26.83 10.88
CA GLN A 402 -4.32 -25.64 11.18
C GLN A 402 -3.65 -24.25 11.01
N GLN A 403 -2.73 -24.10 10.05
CA GLN A 403 -2.09 -22.81 9.84
C GLN A 403 -3.08 -21.84 9.18
N ARG A 404 -3.26 -20.66 9.77
CA ARG A 404 -3.98 -19.56 9.13
C ARG A 404 -3.00 -18.78 8.26
N GLY A 405 -3.28 -18.69 6.96
CA GLY A 405 -2.47 -17.95 6.00
C GLY A 405 -1.82 -18.82 4.94
N GLY A 406 -0.94 -18.19 4.15
CA GLY A 406 -0.15 -18.83 3.11
C GLY A 406 1.20 -19.37 3.62
N HIS A 407 1.92 -20.06 2.74
CA HIS A 407 3.28 -20.54 3.01
C HIS A 407 4.33 -19.49 2.62
N LEU A 408 5.20 -19.11 3.55
CA LEU A 408 6.17 -18.03 3.33
C LEU A 408 7.44 -18.51 2.62
N SER A 409 7.69 -19.83 2.58
CA SER A 409 8.88 -20.41 1.95
C SER A 409 9.04 -20.09 0.46
N ARG A 410 7.96 -19.67 -0.23
CA ARG A 410 8.01 -19.17 -1.61
C ARG A 410 8.64 -17.79 -1.73
N PHE A 411 8.54 -16.97 -0.69
CA PHE A 411 9.02 -15.59 -0.65
C PHE A 411 10.33 -15.46 0.13
N LEU A 412 10.53 -16.30 1.14
CA LEU A 412 11.68 -16.31 2.03
C LEU A 412 12.24 -17.73 2.11
N HIS A 413 13.31 -17.99 1.37
CA HIS A 413 13.98 -19.28 1.38
C HIS A 413 15.15 -19.25 2.37
N GLU A 414 15.03 -19.98 3.47
CA GLU A 414 16.11 -20.08 4.46
C GLU A 414 17.37 -20.70 3.83
N ILE A 415 18.55 -20.13 4.11
CA ILE A 415 19.83 -20.63 3.61
C ILE A 415 20.78 -20.90 4.78
N ASP A 416 21.63 -21.92 4.62
CA ASP A 416 22.62 -22.26 5.63
C ASP A 416 23.66 -21.15 5.77
N MET A 417 23.92 -20.74 7.01
CA MET A 417 25.01 -19.80 7.31
C MET A 417 26.33 -20.56 7.54
N PRO A 418 27.47 -20.06 7.05
CA PRO A 418 28.78 -20.71 7.19
C PRO A 418 29.13 -21.08 8.66
N ASP A 419 28.74 -20.22 9.61
CA ASP A 419 29.05 -20.38 11.03
C ASP A 419 27.95 -21.10 11.84
N SER A 420 26.85 -21.52 11.20
CA SER A 420 25.67 -22.11 11.87
C SER A 420 26.01 -23.42 12.59
N LYS A 421 27.00 -24.17 12.11
CA LYS A 421 27.42 -25.46 12.69
C LYS A 421 28.25 -25.34 13.97
N THR A 422 28.67 -24.14 14.35
CA THR A 422 29.53 -23.88 15.52
C THR A 422 28.71 -23.60 16.78
N TYR A 423 27.41 -23.30 16.64
CA TYR A 423 26.54 -23.00 17.77
C TYR A 423 25.89 -24.28 18.32
N ALA A 424 26.45 -24.80 19.40
CA ALA A 424 25.76 -25.73 20.31
C ALA A 424 24.68 -25.01 21.16
N ASP A 425 24.09 -23.93 20.65
CA ASP A 425 23.11 -23.12 21.38
C ASP A 425 21.73 -23.79 21.23
N LEU A 426 21.01 -24.00 22.33
CA LEU A 426 19.67 -24.61 22.29
C LEU A 426 18.58 -23.55 21.99
N ARG A 427 18.96 -22.27 21.86
CA ARG A 427 18.05 -21.13 21.65
C ARG A 427 17.68 -20.93 20.19
N VAL A 428 16.90 -21.88 19.64
CA VAL A 428 16.40 -21.88 18.25
C VAL A 428 15.70 -20.57 17.85
N GLU A 429 15.13 -19.84 18.82
CA GLU A 429 14.38 -18.59 18.63
C GLU A 429 15.23 -17.40 18.19
N SER A 430 16.43 -17.24 18.77
CA SER A 430 17.27 -16.03 18.65
C SER A 430 18.52 -16.23 17.82
N MET A 431 18.74 -17.44 17.29
CA MET A 431 19.84 -17.73 16.40
C MET A 431 19.76 -16.90 15.12
N PRO A 432 20.88 -16.29 14.68
CA PRO A 432 20.95 -15.63 13.39
C PRO A 432 20.50 -16.56 12.24
N ARG A 433 19.65 -16.04 11.35
CA ARG A 433 19.15 -16.79 10.17
C ARG A 433 19.22 -15.94 8.93
N ALA A 434 19.71 -16.54 7.84
CA ALA A 434 19.74 -15.90 6.53
C ALA A 434 18.65 -16.46 5.64
N PHE A 435 18.02 -15.58 4.86
CA PHE A 435 16.99 -15.91 3.89
C PHE A 435 17.33 -15.30 2.55
N ARG A 436 17.21 -16.09 1.49
CA ARG A 436 17.08 -15.57 0.13
C ARG A 436 15.64 -15.07 -0.05
N VAL A 437 15.50 -13.78 -0.29
CA VAL A 437 14.24 -13.07 -0.46
C VAL A 437 13.88 -13.02 -1.94
N LEU A 438 12.65 -13.40 -2.27
CA LEU A 438 12.09 -13.24 -3.60
C LEU A 438 11.68 -11.77 -3.82
N LEU A 439 12.51 -11.04 -4.58
CA LEU A 439 12.30 -9.63 -4.90
C LEU A 439 11.25 -9.44 -6.00
N ASP A 440 11.22 -10.36 -6.95
CA ASP A 440 10.26 -10.37 -8.04
C ASP A 440 8.92 -10.97 -7.57
N GLU A 441 7.84 -10.73 -8.31
CA GLU A 441 6.60 -11.44 -8.03
C GLU A 441 6.72 -12.89 -8.53
N PRO A 442 6.26 -13.88 -7.75
CA PRO A 442 6.36 -15.28 -8.16
C PRO A 442 5.51 -15.49 -9.42
N LEU A 443 6.17 -15.49 -10.57
CA LEU A 443 5.59 -15.85 -11.86
C LEU A 443 5.39 -17.37 -11.88
N ASP A 444 4.16 -17.78 -12.12
CA ASP A 444 3.80 -19.20 -12.19
C ASP A 444 4.56 -19.89 -13.34
N ALA A 445 5.10 -21.10 -13.08
CA ALA A 445 5.81 -21.93 -14.05
C ALA A 445 4.91 -22.43 -15.21
N ASP A 446 3.59 -22.20 -15.11
CA ASP A 446 2.56 -22.51 -16.11
C ASP A 446 2.31 -21.37 -17.10
N GLY A 447 3.08 -20.27 -17.07
CA GLY A 447 3.09 -19.26 -18.14
C GLY A 447 1.74 -18.58 -18.41
N SER A 448 0.82 -18.63 -17.43
CA SER A 448 -0.55 -18.12 -17.59
C SER A 448 -0.68 -16.60 -17.38
N ASN A 449 0.38 -15.93 -16.91
CA ASN A 449 0.56 -14.50 -17.13
C ASN A 449 1.24 -14.32 -18.49
N ARG A 450 0.46 -13.89 -19.50
CA ARG A 450 1.03 -13.27 -20.71
C ARG A 450 1.67 -11.95 -20.30
N VAL A 451 2.89 -12.01 -19.80
CA VAL A 451 3.83 -10.91 -19.91
C VAL A 451 4.02 -10.70 -21.41
N ASP A 452 3.83 -9.47 -21.88
CA ASP A 452 4.33 -9.12 -23.21
C ASP A 452 5.85 -9.32 -23.23
N ALA A 453 6.46 -9.38 -24.41
CA ALA A 453 7.89 -9.65 -24.59
C ALA A 453 8.83 -8.64 -23.87
N ASN A 454 8.25 -7.64 -23.19
CA ASN A 454 8.94 -6.56 -22.49
C ASN A 454 8.75 -6.63 -20.96
N GLY A 455 8.11 -7.67 -20.42
CA GLY A 455 8.09 -7.92 -18.98
C GLY A 455 7.24 -6.94 -18.15
N SER A 456 6.36 -6.15 -18.78
CA SER A 456 5.64 -5.07 -18.09
C SER A 456 4.16 -5.41 -17.88
N HIS A 457 3.74 -5.51 -16.61
CA HIS A 457 2.33 -5.59 -16.25
C HIS A 457 1.75 -4.16 -16.30
N MET A 458 1.19 -3.76 -17.44
CA MET A 458 0.57 -2.44 -17.66
C MET A 458 -0.87 -2.39 -17.15
N ALA A 459 -1.05 -2.32 -15.83
CA ALA A 459 -2.32 -1.89 -15.26
C ALA A 459 -2.07 -0.64 -14.43
N ASP A 460 -2.54 0.51 -14.91
CA ASP A 460 -2.43 1.78 -14.19
C ASP A 460 -3.31 1.76 -12.92
N ALA A 461 -3.09 2.74 -12.05
CA ALA A 461 -3.77 2.89 -10.76
C ALA A 461 -5.31 2.86 -10.88
N ASP A 462 -5.86 3.34 -11.99
CA ASP A 462 -7.30 3.39 -12.31
C ASP A 462 -7.80 2.16 -13.09
N GLY A 463 -6.92 1.21 -13.45
CA GLY A 463 -7.25 0.06 -14.29
C GLY A 463 -7.22 0.35 -15.79
N SER A 464 -6.78 1.54 -16.21
CA SER A 464 -6.55 1.85 -17.62
C SER A 464 -5.24 1.27 -18.14
N ILE A 465 -5.15 1.13 -19.47
CA ILE A 465 -3.92 0.79 -20.21
C ILE A 465 -3.50 2.08 -20.93
N SER A 466 -2.81 2.99 -20.25
CA SER A 466 -2.34 4.21 -20.91
C SER A 466 -1.00 3.96 -21.62
N TRP A 467 -1.00 4.09 -22.95
CA TRP A 467 0.23 4.29 -23.72
C TRP A 467 0.65 5.75 -23.58
N THR A 468 1.33 6.11 -22.51
CA THR A 468 1.95 7.45 -22.40
C THR A 468 3.38 7.41 -22.93
N GLN A 469 3.50 7.92 -24.15
CA GLN A 469 4.75 8.19 -24.84
C GLN A 469 5.44 9.40 -24.21
N MET A 470 6.44 9.18 -23.35
CA MET A 470 7.56 10.10 -23.16
C MET A 470 8.82 9.30 -22.81
N GLY A 471 9.82 9.41 -23.69
CA GLY A 471 11.08 8.68 -23.59
C GLY A 471 11.93 9.16 -22.41
N ALA A 472 12.33 8.20 -21.59
CA ALA A 472 13.62 8.20 -20.90
C ALA A 472 14.01 6.73 -20.64
N LEU A 473 14.95 6.26 -21.47
CA LEU A 473 15.85 5.11 -21.31
C LEU A 473 15.21 3.78 -20.89
N ALA A 474 15.06 2.94 -21.92
CA ALA A 474 14.93 1.50 -21.81
C ALA A 474 16.11 0.89 -21.05
N ASP A 475 15.82 -0.10 -20.21
CA ASP A 475 16.50 -1.39 -20.27
C ASP A 475 15.49 -2.51 -20.02
N ALA A 476 15.57 -3.55 -20.85
CA ALA A 476 14.56 -4.58 -21.07
C ALA A 476 14.52 -5.68 -19.99
N ASN A 477 14.79 -5.35 -18.73
CA ASN A 477 14.63 -6.26 -17.60
C ASN A 477 13.70 -5.61 -16.58
N GLY A 478 12.49 -6.14 -16.46
CA GLY A 478 11.46 -5.63 -15.56
C GLY A 478 11.94 -5.57 -14.11
N SER A 479 12.35 -4.38 -13.66
CA SER A 479 12.46 -4.00 -12.25
C SER A 479 12.40 -2.48 -12.15
N HIS A 480 11.20 -1.90 -12.08
CA HIS A 480 11.04 -0.50 -11.66
C HIS A 480 10.80 -0.43 -10.14
N MET A 481 11.75 -0.95 -9.36
CA MET A 481 11.98 -0.47 -8.00
C MET A 481 13.14 0.52 -8.09
N VAL A 482 12.82 1.76 -8.45
CA VAL A 482 13.82 2.83 -8.56
C VAL A 482 13.74 3.69 -7.32
N ASP A 483 14.81 3.68 -6.54
CA ASP A 483 15.12 4.72 -5.56
C ASP A 483 15.46 5.99 -6.35
N ALA A 484 14.51 6.91 -6.50
CA ALA A 484 14.78 8.13 -7.27
C ALA A 484 15.56 9.20 -6.46
N ASN A 485 16.20 8.81 -5.36
CA ASN A 485 17.14 9.62 -4.57
C ASN A 485 18.57 9.08 -4.51
N GLY A 486 18.91 7.92 -5.09
CA GLY A 486 20.29 7.50 -5.39
C GLY A 486 21.33 7.64 -4.26
N SER A 487 20.90 7.65 -3.00
CA SER A 487 21.75 7.98 -1.85
C SER A 487 22.12 6.72 -1.05
N ASP A 488 23.27 6.76 -0.39
CA ASP A 488 23.86 5.67 0.42
C ASP A 488 23.02 5.30 1.68
N LEU A 489 21.79 5.82 1.82
CA LEU A 489 20.86 5.56 2.93
C LEU A 489 20.44 4.08 3.05
N ASN A 490 20.61 3.29 1.99
CA ASN A 490 20.33 1.85 2.03
C ASN A 490 21.35 1.04 2.86
N SER A 491 22.50 1.62 3.22
CA SER A 491 23.47 0.99 4.12
C SER A 491 22.91 0.76 5.52
N PHE A 492 21.97 1.59 5.99
CA PHE A 492 21.29 1.44 7.28
C PHE A 492 20.12 0.45 7.25
N LYS A 493 19.67 0.03 6.06
CA LYS A 493 18.57 -0.94 5.94
C LYS A 493 18.97 -2.34 6.41
N HIS A 494 20.27 -2.62 6.44
CA HIS A 494 20.82 -3.87 6.95
C HIS A 494 22.27 -3.66 7.43
N PRO A 495 22.51 -3.45 8.73
CA PRO A 495 23.86 -3.36 9.28
C PRO A 495 24.61 -4.70 9.26
#